data_AF-A0A2H3EMU4-F1
#
_entry.id   AF-A0A2H3EMU4-F1
#
_cell.length_a   1.000
_cell.length_b   1.000
_cell.length_c   1.000
_cell.angle_alpha   90.00
_cell.angle_beta   90.00
_cell.angle_gamma   90.00
#
_symmetry.space_group_name_H-M   'P 1'
#
loop_
_entity.id
_entity.type
_entity.pdbx_description
1 polymer ?
#
loop_
_entity_poly.entity_id
_entity_poly.type
_entity_poly.pdbx_seq_one_letter_code
_entity_poly.pdbx_strand_id
1 'polypeptide(L)'
;MAKEAASVTLTITMALEDTIPDLAQRKRVYVHVVSTEMMEMLYFLPRLQNLVVVNAGPNVETPCQTNAACDRCRNLGRSRTSGKSHPLDLIARVHGSGTAAWRFSLEMILDNGKPVVFTAYQRLEVEWKEKASKETGARVVEDVEANI
;
A
#
# COMPACT_ATOMS: atom_id res chain seq x y z
N MET A 1 -2.35 15.95 10.22
CA MET A 1 -1.06 15.37 9.78
C MET A 1 -0.66 14.09 10.52
N ALA A 2 -0.30 14.08 11.82
CA ALA A 2 0.15 12.83 12.48
C ALA A 2 -0.91 11.72 12.56
N LYS A 3 -2.18 12.08 12.81
CA LYS A 3 -3.30 11.11 12.83
C LYS A 3 -3.58 10.50 11.46
N GLU A 4 -3.41 11.26 10.38
CA GLU A 4 -3.68 10.83 9.01
C GLU A 4 -2.62 9.84 8.53
N ALA A 5 -1.33 10.13 8.76
CA ALA A 5 -0.24 9.20 8.40
C ALA A 5 -0.33 7.86 9.17
N ALA A 6 -0.74 7.91 10.45
CA ALA A 6 -0.99 6.70 11.25
C ALA A 6 -2.20 5.90 10.72
N SER A 7 -3.28 6.60 10.34
CA SER A 7 -4.50 6.03 9.76
C SER A 7 -4.21 5.24 8.47
N VAL A 8 -3.45 5.80 7.54
CA VAL A 8 -3.07 5.10 6.30
C VAL A 8 -2.20 3.87 6.58
N THR A 9 -1.23 4.00 7.49
CA THR A 9 -0.33 2.88 7.86
C THR A 9 -1.12 1.69 8.43
N LEU A 10 -2.10 1.97 9.28
CA LEU A 10 -2.98 0.96 9.88
C LEU A 10 -3.88 0.31 8.83
N THR A 11 -4.51 1.08 7.95
CA THR A 11 -5.37 0.54 6.88
C THR A 11 -4.60 -0.42 5.96
N ILE A 12 -3.37 -0.07 5.57
CA ILE A 12 -2.55 -0.98 4.75
C ILE A 12 -2.14 -2.22 5.54
N THR A 13 -1.85 -2.07 6.83
CA THR A 13 -1.51 -3.21 7.70
C THR A 13 -2.69 -4.18 7.82
N MET A 14 -3.91 -3.67 8.03
CA MET A 14 -5.13 -4.50 8.07
C MET A 14 -5.37 -5.20 6.73
N ALA A 15 -5.24 -4.47 5.62
CA ALA A 15 -5.39 -5.07 4.29
C ALA A 15 -4.35 -6.18 4.03
N LEU A 16 -3.12 -6.04 4.54
CA LEU A 16 -2.12 -7.09 4.47
C LEU A 16 -2.52 -8.32 5.29
N GLU A 17 -3.04 -8.12 6.50
CA GLU A 17 -3.49 -9.20 7.37
C GLU A 17 -4.64 -10.01 6.76
N ASP A 18 -5.59 -9.32 6.12
CA ASP A 18 -6.73 -9.96 5.43
C ASP A 18 -6.29 -10.66 4.13
N THR A 19 -5.43 -10.00 3.35
CA THR A 19 -4.97 -10.51 2.05
C THR A 19 -4.00 -11.70 2.18
N ILE A 20 -3.25 -11.77 3.28
CA ILE A 20 -2.13 -12.71 3.44
C ILE A 20 -2.38 -13.55 4.70
N PRO A 21 -3.06 -14.71 4.59
CA PRO A 21 -3.45 -15.55 5.73
C PRO A 21 -2.28 -16.01 6.61
N ASP A 22 -1.06 -16.00 6.07
CA ASP A 22 0.18 -16.39 6.75
C ASP A 22 1.13 -15.21 7.03
N LEU A 23 0.63 -13.97 7.02
CA LEU A 23 1.45 -12.75 7.15
C LEU A 23 2.40 -12.81 8.36
N ALA A 24 1.90 -13.31 9.50
CA ALA A 24 2.68 -13.44 10.73
C ALA A 24 3.88 -14.40 10.61
N GLN A 25 3.91 -15.28 9.60
CA GLN A 25 5.01 -16.20 9.33
C GLN A 25 5.96 -15.65 8.25
N ARG A 26 5.53 -14.63 7.50
CA ARG A 26 6.32 -14.07 6.42
C ARG A 26 7.45 -13.20 6.95
N LYS A 27 8.66 -13.49 6.47
CA LYS A 27 9.84 -12.66 6.70
C LYS A 27 9.97 -11.52 5.70
N ARG A 28 9.25 -11.60 4.58
CA ARG A 28 9.28 -10.60 3.52
C ARG A 28 7.91 -10.39 2.89
N VAL A 29 7.57 -9.13 2.62
CA VAL A 29 6.32 -8.71 1.97
C VAL A 29 6.64 -7.64 0.94
N TYR A 30 5.97 -7.73 -0.22
CA TYR A 30 6.07 -6.78 -1.32
C TYR A 30 4.77 -5.97 -1.46
N VAL A 31 4.86 -4.67 -1.15
CA VAL A 31 3.71 -3.74 -1.25
C VAL A 31 3.96 -2.76 -2.38
N HIS A 32 3.04 -2.69 -3.32
CA HIS A 32 3.03 -1.62 -4.31
C HIS A 32 2.32 -0.41 -3.72
N VAL A 33 3.01 0.71 -3.53
CA VAL A 33 2.39 1.94 -3.03
C VAL A 33 2.29 2.96 -4.17
N VAL A 34 1.07 3.42 -4.45
CA VAL A 34 0.83 4.53 -5.37
C VAL A 34 0.65 5.79 -4.53
N SER A 35 1.75 6.37 -4.04
CA SER A 35 1.77 7.63 -3.26
C SER A 35 3.19 8.18 -3.06
N THR A 36 3.28 9.42 -2.61
CA THR A 36 4.52 10.10 -2.21
C THR A 36 4.81 9.99 -0.71
N GLU A 37 3.85 9.54 0.11
CA GLU A 37 4.04 9.47 1.58
C GLU A 37 4.51 8.08 2.02
N MET A 38 5.72 8.02 2.59
CA MET A 38 6.33 6.78 3.08
C MET A 38 5.88 6.45 4.50
N MET A 39 5.30 5.26 4.69
CA MET A 39 4.77 4.80 5.98
C MET A 39 5.65 3.75 6.66
N GLU A 40 5.64 3.75 7.99
CA GLU A 40 6.49 2.88 8.81
C GLU A 40 5.73 1.66 9.34
N MET A 41 5.32 0.79 8.42
CA MET A 41 4.53 -0.41 8.67
C MET A 41 5.24 -1.47 9.53
N LEU A 42 6.58 -1.48 9.56
CA LEU A 42 7.37 -2.44 10.35
C LEU A 42 7.11 -2.36 11.86
N TYR A 43 6.55 -1.26 12.35
CA TYR A 43 6.15 -1.12 13.75
C TYR A 43 4.98 -2.04 14.11
N PHE A 44 4.04 -2.19 13.17
CA PHE A 44 2.79 -2.93 13.36
C PHE A 44 2.92 -4.41 12.95
N LEU A 45 3.97 -4.76 12.21
CA LEU A 45 4.25 -6.13 11.76
C LEU A 45 5.50 -6.69 12.46
N PRO A 46 5.41 -7.12 13.74
CA PRO A 46 6.56 -7.43 14.57
C PRO A 46 7.39 -8.64 14.10
N ARG A 47 6.85 -9.49 13.22
CA ARG A 47 7.55 -10.66 12.68
C ARG A 47 8.13 -10.41 11.29
N LEU A 48 7.71 -9.33 10.62
CA LEU A 48 8.19 -8.98 9.30
C LEU A 48 9.63 -8.45 9.38
N GLN A 49 10.55 -9.09 8.66
CA GLN A 49 11.96 -8.69 8.64
C GLN A 49 12.26 -7.73 7.49
N ASN A 50 11.59 -7.90 6.36
CA ASN A 50 11.86 -7.13 5.15
C ASN A 50 10.55 -6.64 4.53
N LEU A 51 10.37 -5.33 4.50
CA LEU A 51 9.29 -4.70 3.76
C LEU A 51 9.85 -4.11 2.48
N VAL A 52 9.38 -4.60 1.34
CA VAL A 52 9.76 -4.06 0.03
C VAL A 52 8.63 -3.19 -0.48
N VAL A 53 8.89 -1.90 -0.63
CA VAL A 53 7.94 -0.94 -1.19
C VAL A 53 8.29 -0.70 -2.64
N VAL A 54 7.39 -1.04 -3.55
CA VAL A 54 7.50 -0.66 -4.95
C VAL A 54 6.66 0.58 -5.10
N ASN A 55 7.21 1.71 -5.56
CA ASN A 55 6.40 2.89 -5.85
C ASN A 55 5.89 2.78 -7.29
N ALA A 56 4.59 2.99 -7.51
CA ALA A 56 4.00 3.10 -8.84
C ALA A 56 3.54 4.53 -9.11
N GLY A 57 3.83 5.04 -10.30
CA GLY A 57 3.38 6.34 -10.77
C GLY A 57 4.25 6.92 -11.89
N PRO A 58 3.83 8.03 -12.50
CA PRO A 58 4.59 8.69 -13.58
C PRO A 58 5.92 9.30 -13.11
N ASN A 59 6.08 9.54 -11.80
CA ASN A 59 7.25 10.17 -11.18
C ASN A 59 7.99 9.23 -10.22
N VAL A 60 8.09 7.94 -10.55
CA VAL A 60 8.80 6.98 -9.70
C VAL A 60 10.30 7.28 -9.78
N GLU A 61 10.83 7.88 -8.72
CA GLU A 61 12.27 8.02 -8.55
C GLU A 61 12.93 6.64 -8.51
N THR A 62 14.18 6.57 -8.98
CA THR A 62 15.00 5.36 -9.00
C THR A 62 14.97 4.64 -7.64
N PRO A 63 14.96 3.29 -7.62
CA PRO A 63 14.96 2.54 -6.37
C PRO A 63 16.08 3.01 -5.43
N CYS A 64 15.71 3.58 -4.29
CA CYS A 64 16.60 3.82 -3.18
C CYS A 64 17.13 2.47 -2.64
N GLN A 65 18.43 2.22 -2.81
CA GLN A 65 19.10 0.99 -2.37
C GLN A 65 19.38 0.96 -0.86
N THR A 66 19.13 2.06 -0.16
CA THR A 66 19.40 2.18 1.27
C THR A 66 18.22 1.70 2.10
N ASN A 67 18.52 1.13 3.28
CA ASN A 67 17.50 0.72 4.24
C ASN A 67 16.82 1.97 4.83
N ALA A 68 15.59 2.23 4.41
CA ALA A 68 14.78 3.37 4.83
C ALA A 68 13.99 3.12 6.12
N ALA A 69 14.24 2.03 6.85
CA ALA A 69 13.57 1.77 8.12
C ALA A 69 14.05 2.73 9.23
N CYS A 70 13.20 3.01 10.20
CA CYS A 70 13.56 3.80 11.38
C CYS A 70 14.67 3.13 12.21
N ASP A 71 15.39 3.90 13.04
CA ASP A 71 16.51 3.37 13.84
C ASP A 71 16.10 2.16 14.69
N ARG A 72 14.92 2.21 15.30
CA ARG A 72 14.40 1.11 16.12
C ARG A 72 14.25 -0.17 15.29
N CYS A 73 13.66 -0.09 14.09
CA CYS A 73 13.49 -1.24 13.21
C CYS A 73 14.84 -1.76 12.69
N ARG A 74 15.76 -0.84 12.34
CA ARG A 74 17.13 -1.20 11.92
C ARG A 74 17.90 -1.93 13.01
N ASN A 75 17.81 -1.48 14.26
CA ASN A 75 18.45 -2.12 15.41
C ASN A 75 17.90 -3.52 15.70
N LEU A 76 16.68 -3.82 15.24
CA LEU A 76 16.09 -5.16 15.29
C LEU A 76 16.43 -6.03 14.06
N GLY A 77 17.36 -5.59 13.21
CA GLY A 77 17.75 -6.28 11.99
C GLY A 77 16.70 -6.25 10.89
N ARG A 78 15.72 -5.33 10.96
CA ARG A 78 14.66 -5.20 9.96
C ARG A 78 15.04 -4.18 8.89
N SER A 79 14.47 -4.35 7.71
CA SER A 79 14.71 -3.46 6.59
C SER A 79 13.44 -3.04 5.87
N ARG A 80 13.44 -1.78 5.43
CA ARG A 80 12.49 -1.25 4.46
C ARG A 80 13.28 -0.80 3.25
N THR A 81 13.05 -1.43 2.11
CA THR A 81 13.78 -1.11 0.87
C THR A 81 12.81 -0.79 -0.25
N SER A 82 13.30 -0.08 -1.25
CA SER A 82 12.55 0.04 -2.51
C SER A 82 12.94 -1.09 -3.46
N GLY A 83 11.95 -1.69 -4.10
CA GLY A 83 12.13 -2.86 -4.96
C GLY A 83 11.79 -2.59 -6.42
N LYS A 84 12.34 -3.42 -7.32
CA LYS A 84 11.80 -3.60 -8.67
C LYS A 84 10.78 -4.75 -8.67
N SER A 85 9.89 -4.72 -9.66
CA SER A 85 8.84 -5.72 -9.94
C SER A 85 9.22 -7.14 -9.50
N HIS A 86 8.55 -7.59 -8.45
CA HIS A 86 8.57 -8.95 -7.89
C HIS A 86 7.12 -9.37 -7.69
N PRO A 87 6.80 -10.67 -7.52
CA PRO A 87 5.42 -11.10 -7.33
C PRO A 87 4.81 -10.34 -6.15
N LEU A 88 3.83 -9.50 -6.45
CA LEU A 88 3.21 -8.56 -5.53
C LEU A 88 2.32 -9.31 -4.54
N ASP A 89 2.37 -8.88 -3.28
CA ASP A 89 1.48 -9.39 -2.23
C ASP A 89 0.24 -8.48 -2.08
N LEU A 90 0.40 -7.16 -2.18
CA LEU A 90 -0.68 -6.17 -2.07
C LEU A 90 -0.38 -4.93 -2.93
N ILE A 91 -1.42 -4.33 -3.50
CA ILE A 91 -1.36 -2.97 -4.06
C ILE A 91 -2.11 -2.01 -3.14
N ALA A 92 -1.44 -0.99 -2.63
CA ALA A 92 -2.01 0.06 -1.81
C ALA A 92 -1.95 1.40 -2.54
N ARG A 93 -3.10 2.04 -2.72
CA ARG A 93 -3.15 3.43 -3.20
C ARG A 93 -3.47 4.35 -2.05
N VAL A 94 -2.50 5.18 -1.73
CA VAL A 94 -2.64 6.24 -0.72
C VAL A 94 -2.87 7.55 -1.44
N HIS A 95 -3.77 8.36 -0.91
CA HIS A 95 -4.14 9.65 -1.49
C HIS A 95 -2.93 10.48 -1.99
N GLY A 96 -3.16 11.20 -3.10
CA GLY A 96 -2.23 12.12 -3.74
C GLY A 96 -2.94 12.86 -4.88
N SER A 97 -2.64 14.14 -5.06
CA SER A 97 -3.31 15.04 -6.01
C SER A 97 -3.06 14.62 -7.46
N GLY A 98 -4.04 13.98 -8.11
CA GLY A 98 -3.97 13.74 -9.56
C GLY A 98 -4.86 12.61 -10.06
N THR A 99 -5.93 12.97 -10.77
CA THR A 99 -6.85 12.05 -11.45
C THR A 99 -6.22 11.32 -12.65
N ALA A 100 -5.20 11.89 -13.29
CA ALA A 100 -4.56 11.29 -14.48
C ALA A 100 -3.74 10.02 -14.15
N ALA A 101 -3.14 9.93 -12.96
CA ALA A 101 -2.42 8.73 -12.53
C ALA A 101 -3.36 7.55 -12.23
N TRP A 102 -4.67 7.78 -12.21
CA TRP A 102 -5.66 6.81 -11.77
C TRP A 102 -5.81 5.63 -12.74
N ARG A 103 -5.94 5.92 -14.04
CA ARG A 103 -6.26 4.91 -15.04
C ARG A 103 -5.13 3.89 -15.21
N PHE A 104 -3.89 4.39 -15.30
CA PHE A 104 -2.71 3.53 -15.41
C PHE A 104 -2.54 2.65 -14.16
N SER A 105 -2.72 3.21 -12.96
CA SER A 105 -2.66 2.40 -11.73
C SER A 105 -3.77 1.35 -11.69
N LEU A 106 -5.00 1.68 -12.12
CA LEU A 106 -6.10 0.71 -12.17
C LEU A 106 -5.87 -0.41 -13.18
N GLU A 107 -5.38 -0.10 -14.38
CA GLU A 107 -5.04 -1.11 -15.40
C GLU A 107 -3.96 -2.05 -14.85
N MET A 108 -2.91 -1.50 -14.24
CA MET A 108 -1.86 -2.30 -13.60
C MET A 108 -2.39 -3.15 -12.43
N ILE A 109 -3.35 -2.62 -11.67
CA ILE A 109 -4.02 -3.33 -10.58
C ILE A 109 -4.80 -4.54 -11.10
N LEU A 110 -5.59 -4.34 -12.15
CA LEU A 110 -6.46 -5.37 -12.73
C LEU A 110 -5.64 -6.47 -13.41
N ASP A 111 -4.55 -6.10 -14.10
CA ASP A 111 -3.68 -7.04 -14.82
C ASP A 111 -2.91 -7.97 -13.88
N ASN A 112 -2.65 -7.56 -12.63
CA ASN A 112 -1.88 -8.37 -11.69
C ASN A 112 -2.73 -9.38 -10.91
N GLY A 113 -4.06 -9.26 -10.92
CA GLY A 113 -4.96 -10.16 -10.18
C GLY A 113 -4.71 -10.19 -8.66
N LYS A 114 -4.14 -9.12 -8.11
CA LYS A 114 -3.78 -9.00 -6.69
C LYS A 114 -4.79 -8.15 -5.92
N PRO A 115 -4.98 -8.40 -4.62
CA PRO A 115 -5.83 -7.56 -3.80
C PRO A 115 -5.32 -6.13 -3.73
N VAL A 116 -6.28 -5.19 -3.67
CA VAL A 116 -6.01 -3.76 -3.73
C VAL A 116 -6.78 -3.04 -2.64
N VAL A 117 -6.06 -2.19 -1.91
CA VAL A 117 -6.64 -1.30 -0.91
C VAL A 117 -6.54 0.15 -1.36
N PHE A 118 -7.64 0.89 -1.20
CA PHE A 118 -7.72 2.32 -1.46
C PHE A 118 -7.96 3.06 -0.15
N THR A 119 -7.15 4.07 0.16
CA THR A 119 -7.46 5.01 1.24
C THR A 119 -8.13 6.27 0.67
N ALA A 120 -9.11 6.83 1.38
CA ALA A 120 -9.82 8.04 1.00
C ALA A 120 -10.05 8.94 2.22
N TYR A 121 -9.97 10.26 2.03
CA TYR A 121 -10.19 11.22 3.12
C TYR A 121 -11.63 11.72 3.19
N GLN A 122 -12.38 11.63 2.08
CA GLN A 122 -13.75 12.10 2.00
C GLN A 122 -14.66 11.07 1.35
N ARG A 123 -15.91 11.02 1.80
CA ARG A 123 -16.95 10.13 1.27
C ARG A 123 -17.21 10.34 -0.23
N LEU A 124 -17.12 11.58 -0.71
CA LEU A 124 -17.18 11.86 -2.14
C LEU A 124 -16.07 11.13 -2.90
N GLU A 125 -14.84 11.09 -2.39
CA GLU A 125 -13.76 10.35 -3.06
C GLU A 125 -14.02 8.84 -3.10
N VAL A 126 -14.65 8.29 -2.07
CA VAL A 126 -15.06 6.89 -2.00
C VAL A 126 -16.05 6.56 -3.10
N GLU A 127 -17.12 7.36 -3.22
CA GLU A 127 -18.18 7.12 -4.21
C GLU A 127 -17.63 7.16 -5.64
N TRP A 128 -16.73 8.11 -5.92
CA TRP A 128 -16.04 8.17 -7.20
C TRP A 128 -15.09 6.98 -7.40
N LYS A 129 -14.43 6.52 -6.34
CA LYS A 129 -13.53 5.37 -6.39
C LYS A 129 -14.23 4.08 -6.72
N GLU A 130 -15.31 3.80 -6.01
CA GLU A 130 -16.15 2.65 -6.28
C GLU A 130 -16.73 2.67 -7.68
N LYS A 131 -17.22 3.83 -8.14
CA LYS A 131 -17.78 3.97 -9.49
C LYS A 131 -16.73 3.62 -10.55
N ALA A 132 -15.54 4.20 -10.46
CA ALA A 132 -14.45 3.91 -11.39
C ALA A 132 -14.03 2.42 -11.35
N SER A 133 -13.91 1.84 -10.15
CA SER A 133 -13.57 0.42 -9.97
C SER A 133 -14.62 -0.50 -10.61
N LYS A 134 -15.91 -0.24 -10.39
CA LYS A 134 -17.02 -1.00 -10.97
C LYS A 134 -17.04 -0.90 -12.51
N GLU A 135 -16.81 0.29 -13.06
CA GLU A 135 -16.71 0.50 -14.52
C GLU A 135 -15.55 -0.28 -15.17
N THR A 136 -14.48 -0.55 -14.41
CA THR A 136 -13.34 -1.35 -14.86
C THR A 136 -13.44 -2.85 -14.57
N GLY A 137 -14.58 -3.33 -14.06
CA GLY A 137 -14.80 -4.75 -13.75
C GLY A 137 -14.14 -5.24 -12.46
N ALA A 138 -13.66 -4.33 -11.61
CA ALA A 138 -13.11 -4.69 -10.31
C ALA A 138 -14.23 -5.13 -9.35
N ARG A 139 -14.00 -6.20 -8.60
CA ARG A 139 -14.90 -6.62 -7.52
C ARG A 139 -14.50 -5.94 -6.21
N VAL A 140 -15.44 -5.23 -5.60
CA VAL A 140 -15.28 -4.71 -4.23
C VAL A 140 -15.45 -5.89 -3.27
N VAL A 141 -14.42 -6.15 -2.46
CA VAL A 141 -14.39 -7.26 -1.48
C VAL A 141 -14.88 -6.78 -0.11
N GLU A 142 -14.54 -5.54 0.25
CA GLU A 142 -14.91 -4.91 1.51
C GLU A 142 -15.25 -3.44 1.25
N ASP A 143 -16.32 -2.96 1.91
CA ASP A 143 -16.86 -1.60 1.76
C ASP A 143 -16.17 -0.64 2.75
N VAL A 144 -16.41 0.66 2.64
CA VAL A 144 -15.68 1.68 3.39
C VAL A 144 -15.95 1.63 4.89
N GLU A 145 -14.88 1.41 5.65
CA GLU A 145 -14.85 1.61 7.08
C GLU A 145 -14.26 2.97 7.46
N ALA A 146 -14.94 3.69 8.34
CA ALA A 146 -14.39 4.89 8.94
C ALA A 146 -13.35 4.49 9.99
N ASN A 147 -12.12 5.00 9.89
CA ASN A 147 -11.13 4.88 10.95
C ASN A 147 -11.59 5.75 12.14
N ILE A 148 -12.20 5.13 13.16
CA ILE A 148 -12.71 5.79 14.39
C ILE A 148 -11.58 6.02 15.39
#